data_AF-A0A6I3EQZ0-F1
#
_entry.id   AF-A0A6I3EQZ0-F1
#
_cell.length_a   1.000
_cell.length_b   1.000
_cell.length_c   1.000
_cell.angle_alpha   90.00
_cell.angle_beta   90.00
_cell.angle_gamma   90.00
#
_symmetry.space_group_name_H-M   'P 1'
#
loop_
_entity.id
_entity.type
_entity.pdbx_description
1 polymer ?
#
loop_
_entity_poly.entity_id
_entity_poly.type
_entity_poly.pdbx_seq_one_letter_code
_entity_poly.pdbx_strand_id
1 'polypeptide(L)' 'MPVKISQAERMLNLLALLVDRNRPLTLRQVRQELGKQYPNSNEAARAAFERDKAALREMGIPIETKTLGGDAAG' A
#
# COMPACT_ATOMS: atom_id res chain seq x y z
N MET A 1 -9.00 -10.92 -20.31
CA MET A 1 -7.89 -11.38 -19.45
C MET A 1 -7.83 -10.50 -18.22
N PRO A 2 -7.58 -11.01 -17.00
CA PRO A 2 -7.42 -10.13 -15.84
C PRO A 2 -6.18 -9.25 -16.07
N VAL A 3 -6.38 -7.93 -16.14
CA VAL A 3 -5.29 -6.98 -16.25
C VAL A 3 -4.47 -7.07 -14.96
N LYS A 4 -3.21 -7.53 -15.06
CA LYS A 4 -2.27 -7.45 -13.94
C LYS A 4 -1.88 -5.98 -13.80
N ILE A 5 -2.28 -5.35 -12.70
CA ILE A 5 -1.91 -3.99 -12.36
C ILE A 5 -0.38 -3.93 -12.17
N SER A 6 0.26 -3.04 -12.91
CA SER A 6 1.72 -2.89 -12.86
C SER A 6 2.19 -2.37 -11.49
N GLN A 7 3.46 -2.57 -11.15
CA GLN A 7 4.00 -2.00 -9.91
C GLN A 7 3.95 -0.47 -9.91
N ALA A 8 4.30 0.17 -11.04
CA ALA A 8 4.25 1.61 -11.17
C ALA A 8 2.83 2.17 -10.94
N GLU A 9 1.81 1.50 -11.47
CA GLU A 9 0.41 1.88 -11.26
C GLU A 9 -0.02 1.73 -9.78
N ARG A 10 0.37 0.63 -9.12
CA ARG A 10 0.12 0.49 -7.67
C ARG A 10 0.79 1.58 -6.85
N MET A 11 2.03 1.93 -7.18
CA MET A 11 2.77 2.99 -6.51
C MET A 11 2.10 4.36 -6.70
N LEU A 12 1.69 4.69 -7.93
CA LEU A 12 0.98 5.93 -8.23
C LEU A 12 -0.34 6.02 -7.47
N ASN A 13 -1.11 4.93 -7.46
CA ASN A 13 -2.39 4.86 -6.75
C ASN A 13 -2.19 4.92 -5.24
N LEU A 14 -1.14 4.29 -4.70
CA LEU A 14 -0.78 4.37 -3.30
C LEU A 14 -0.41 5.80 -2.91
N LEU A 15 0.38 6.50 -3.72
CA LEU A 15 0.70 7.90 -3.49
C LEU A 15 -0.55 8.77 -3.50
N ALA A 16 -1.37 8.65 -4.56
CA ALA A 16 -2.62 9.40 -4.68
C ALA A 16 -3.54 9.18 -3.47
N LEU A 17 -3.60 7.94 -2.96
CA LEU A 17 -4.38 7.61 -1.76
C LEU A 17 -3.83 8.28 -0.49
N LEU A 18 -2.51 8.47 -0.38
CA LEU A 18 -1.87 8.97 0.84
C LEU A 18 -1.73 10.50 0.88
N VAL A 19 -1.65 11.18 -0.27
CA VAL A 19 -1.39 12.63 -0.37
C VAL A 19 -2.41 13.48 0.40
N ASP A 20 -3.68 13.08 0.45
CA ASP A 20 -4.76 13.84 1.11
C ASP A 20 -5.14 13.30 2.50
N ARG A 21 -4.35 12.37 3.06
CA ARG A 21 -4.71 11.67 4.31
C ARG A 21 -3.93 12.19 5.49
N ASN A 22 -4.66 12.81 6.42
CA ASN A 22 -4.13 13.27 7.71
C ASN A 22 -3.99 12.15 8.76
N ARG A 23 -4.31 10.89 8.40
CA ARG A 23 -4.26 9.73 9.31
C ARG A 23 -3.59 8.54 8.61
N PRO A 24 -2.79 7.73 9.32
CA PRO A 24 -2.18 6.53 8.76
C PRO A 24 -3.26 5.52 8.35
N LEU A 25 -3.01 4.79 7.26
CA LEU A 25 -3.85 3.69 6.80
C LEU A 25 -3.19 2.35 7.10
N THR A 26 -3.97 1.38 7.57
CA THR A 26 -3.57 -0.03 7.64
C THR A 26 -3.51 -0.63 6.23
N LEU A 27 -2.74 -1.71 6.06
CA LEU A 27 -2.73 -2.47 4.80
C LEU A 27 -4.14 -2.93 4.39
N ARG A 28 -4.98 -3.32 5.36
CA ARG A 28 -6.37 -3.72 5.10
C ARG A 28 -7.18 -2.57 4.48
N GLN A 29 -7.05 -1.36 5.02
CA GLN A 29 -7.74 -0.18 4.47
C GLN A 29 -7.21 0.19 3.09
N VAL A 30 -5.89 0.16 2.89
CA VAL A 30 -5.29 0.39 1.56
C VAL A 30 -5.85 -0.59 0.53
N ARG A 31 -5.99 -1.88 0.87
CA ARG A 31 -6.58 -2.89 -0.02
C ARG A 31 -8.08 -2.66 -0.30
N GLN A 32 -8.82 -2.13 0.67
CA GLN A 32 -10.22 -1.77 0.48
C GLN A 32 -10.36 -0.59 -0.50
N GLU A 33 -9.56 0.45 -0.33
CA GLU A 33 -9.57 1.65 -1.17
C GLU A 33 -9.04 1.37 -2.59
N LEU A 34 -7.97 0.57 -2.72
CA LEU A 34 -7.34 0.28 -4.00
C LEU A 34 -7.92 -0.97 -4.70
N GLY A 35 -8.90 -1.64 -4.11
CA GLY A 35 -9.54 -2.82 -4.67
C GLY A 35 -8.58 -3.98 -4.92
N LYS A 36 -8.65 -4.60 -6.11
CA LYS A 36 -7.92 -5.84 -6.45
C LYS A 36 -6.46 -5.61 -6.91
N GLN A 37 -5.86 -4.48 -6.56
CA GLN A 37 -4.48 -4.15 -6.94
C GLN A 37 -3.45 -5.00 -6.18
N TYR A 38 -3.77 -5.42 -4.96
CA TYR A 38 -2.93 -6.31 -4.16
C TYR A 38 -3.45 -7.76 -4.18
N PRO A 39 -2.55 -8.76 -4.00
CA PRO A 39 -2.95 -10.15 -3.83
C PRO A 39 -3.98 -10.35 -2.70
N ASN A 40 -4.79 -11.41 -2.81
CA ASN A 40 -5.78 -11.74 -1.79
C ASN A 40 -5.16 -12.27 -0.49
N SER A 41 -4.04 -13.00 -0.59
CA SER A 41 -3.29 -13.48 0.57
C SER A 41 -2.67 -12.32 1.34
N ASN A 42 -2.85 -12.31 2.66
CA ASN A 42 -2.32 -11.27 3.53
C ASN A 42 -0.80 -11.17 3.47
N GLU A 43 -0.10 -12.30 3.46
CA GLU A 43 1.36 -12.34 3.36
C GLU A 43 1.85 -11.78 2.02
N ALA A 44 1.25 -12.22 0.91
CA ALA A 44 1.61 -11.74 -0.42
C ALA A 44 1.27 -10.25 -0.60
N ALA A 45 0.14 -9.79 -0.04
CA ALA A 45 -0.23 -8.38 -0.03
C ALA A 45 0.76 -7.54 0.76
N ARG A 46 1.17 -8.02 1.94
CA ARG A 46 2.16 -7.34 2.79
C ARG A 46 3.51 -7.24 2.09
N ALA A 47 4.00 -8.34 1.52
CA ALA A 47 5.26 -8.34 0.77
C ALA A 47 5.21 -7.40 -0.46
N ALA A 48 4.09 -7.35 -1.19
CA ALA A 48 3.92 -6.41 -2.31
C ALA A 48 3.88 -4.95 -1.83
N PHE A 49 3.14 -4.68 -0.75
CA PHE A 49 3.03 -3.34 -0.17
C PHE A 49 4.38 -2.82 0.36
N GLU A 50 5.16 -3.64 1.06
CA GLU A 50 6.50 -3.26 1.51
C GLU A 50 7.44 -2.95 0.35
N ARG A 51 7.38 -3.73 -0.75
CA ARG A 51 8.15 -3.46 -1.97
C ARG A 51 7.74 -2.15 -2.64
N ASP A 52 6.44 -1.88 -2.75
CA ASP A 52 5.94 -0.63 -3.33
C ASP A 52 6.42 0.58 -2.49
N LYS A 53 6.38 0.48 -1.15
CA LYS A 53 6.93 1.52 -0.26
C LYS A 53 8.45 1.68 -0.39
N ALA A 54 9.20 0.58 -0.50
CA ALA A 54 10.65 0.63 -0.69
C ALA A 54 11.01 1.37 -1.99
N ALA A 55 10.35 1.03 -3.09
CA ALA A 55 10.54 1.70 -4.38
C ALA A 55 10.21 3.19 -4.33
N LEU A 56 9.13 3.58 -3.63
CA LEU A 56 8.80 5.00 -3.42
C LEU A 56 9.90 5.74 -2.65
N ARG A 57 10.48 5.12 -1.62
CA ARG A 57 11.59 5.70 -0.84
C ARG A 57 12.87 5.82 -1.66
N GLU A 58 13.16 4.85 -2.51
CA GLU A 58 14.30 4.91 -3.45
C GLU A 58 14.16 6.08 -4.44
N MET A 59 12.94 6.46 -4.79
CA MET A 59 12.65 7.65 -5.62
C MET A 59 12.68 8.98 -4.83
N GLY A 60 13.01 8.95 -3.54
CA GLY A 60 13.03 10.13 -2.67
C GLY A 60 11.67 10.56 -2.14
N ILE A 61 10.62 9.74 -2.31
CA ILE A 61 9.29 10.04 -1.79
C ILE A 61 9.16 9.50 -0.36
N PRO A 62 8.99 10.37 0.66
CA PRO A 62 8.90 9.92 2.04
C PRO A 62 7.59 9.17 2.28
N ILE A 63 7.70 7.91 2.69
CA ILE A 63 6.57 7.11 3.17
C ILE A 63 6.80 6.78 4.64
N GLU A 64 6.02 7.41 5.51
CA GLU A 64 6.02 7.13 6.94
C GLU A 64 5.27 5.83 7.25
N THR A 65 5.81 5.06 8.19
CA THR A 65 5.15 3.86 8.71
C THR A 65 4.97 3.99 10.20
N LYS A 66 3.73 3.88 10.66
CA LYS A 66 3.40 3.82 12.09
C LYS A 66 2.87 2.43 12.41
N THR A 67 3.46 1.78 13.40
CA THR A 67 2.87 0.59 14.00
C THR A 67 1.69 1.04 14.82
N LEU A 68 0.48 0.74 14.36
CA LEU A 68 -0.73 0.94 15.14
C LEU A 68 -0.82 -0.21 16.14
N GLY A 69 -0.80 0.09 17.43
CA GLY A 69 -1.01 -0.92 18.48
C GLY A 69 -2.45 -1.43 18.52
N GLY A 70 -2.66 -2.69 18.96
CA GLY A 70 -3.98 -3.32 19.13
C GLY A 70 -4.52 -4.06 17.90
N ASP A 71 -5.84 -4.28 17.82
CA ASP A 71 -6.58 -4.99 16.75
C ASP A 71 -6.40 -4.41 15.32
N ALA A 72 -5.64 -3.33 15.19
CA ALA A 72 -5.23 -2.69 13.94
C ALA A 72 -3.89 -3.23 13.39
N ALA A 73 -3.18 -4.06 14.16
CA ALA A 73 -1.99 -4.79 13.72
C ALA A 73 -2.39 -6.02 12.88
N GLY A 74 -2.92 -5.75 11.69
CA GLY A 74 -3.12 -6.76 10.63
C GLY A 74 -1.88 -6.94 9.76
#